data_AF-A0A0G1Y735-F1
#
_entry.id   AF-A0A0G1Y735-F1
#
_cell.length_a   1.000
_cell.length_b   1.000
_cell.length_c   1.000
_cell.angle_alpha   90.00
_cell.angle_beta   90.00
_cell.angle_gamma   90.00
#
_symmetry.space_group_name_H-M   'P 1'
#
loop_
_entity.id
_entity.type
_entity.pdbx_description
1 polymer ?
#
loop_
_entity_poly.entity_id
_entity_poly.type
_entity_poly.pdbx_seq_one_letter_code
_entity_poly.pdbx_strand_id
1 'polypeptide(L)' 'MRRIVPYNHHMRYLGVDYGSKKIGLALSDEGGTMGFPHTVIPNTSKAVEGLPAHGHPEYIKSG' A
#
# COMPACT_ATOMS: atom_id res chain seq x y z
N MET A 1 14.26 1.13 28.52
CA MET A 1 14.67 0.16 27.47
C MET A 1 13.55 0.12 26.42
N ARG A 2 13.80 0.54 25.17
CA ARG A 2 12.75 0.53 24.13
C ARG A 2 12.68 -0.87 23.53
N ARG A 3 11.60 -1.61 23.81
CA ARG A 3 11.32 -2.91 23.19
C ARG A 3 10.97 -2.65 21.72
N ILE A 4 11.82 -3.12 20.80
CA ILE A 4 11.49 -3.14 19.38
C ILE A 4 10.45 -4.25 19.19
N VAL A 5 9.19 -3.88 19.03
CA VAL A 5 8.15 -4.79 18.55
C VAL A 5 8.30 -4.91 17.02
N PRO A 6 8.44 -6.11 16.46
CA PRO A 6 8.54 -6.28 15.01
C PRO A 6 7.22 -5.86 14.33
N TYR A 7 7.32 -5.21 13.17
CA TYR A 7 6.19 -4.72 12.35
C TYR A 7 5.39 -5.86 11.68
N ASN A 8 5.00 -6.90 12.43
CA ASN A 8 4.24 -8.03 11.90
C ASN A 8 2.73 -7.71 11.88
N HIS A 9 2.31 -6.73 11.09
CA HIS A 9 0.89 -6.49 10.83
C HIS A 9 0.68 -6.44 9.32
N HIS A 10 0.40 -7.59 8.71
CA HIS A 10 -0.27 -7.78 7.40
C HIS A 10 -0.18 -6.59 6.42
N MET A 11 1.03 -6.13 6.10
CA MET A 11 1.23 -4.98 5.22
C MET A 11 1.09 -5.44 3.78
N ARG A 12 0.11 -4.88 3.08
CA ARG A 12 -0.03 -5.08 1.64
C ARG A 12 0.94 -4.17 0.89
N TYR A 13 1.56 -4.70 -0.15
CA TYR A 13 2.35 -3.93 -1.11
C TYR A 13 1.44 -3.31 -2.16
N LEU A 14 1.77 -2.09 -2.57
CA LEU A 14 1.14 -1.41 -3.70
C LEU A 14 2.05 -1.53 -4.93
N GLY A 15 1.62 -2.29 -5.93
CA GLY A 15 2.24 -2.30 -7.25
C GLY A 15 1.75 -1.12 -8.08
N VAL A 16 2.67 -0.48 -8.82
CA VAL A 16 2.40 0.68 -9.68
C VAL A 16 2.96 0.42 -11.08
N ASP A 17 2.07 0.44 -12.08
CA ASP A 17 2.44 0.40 -13.50
C ASP A 17 2.22 1.79 -14.12
N TYR A 18 3.32 2.49 -14.40
CA TYR A 18 3.31 3.90 -14.78
C TYR A 18 3.29 4.09 -16.30
N GLY A 19 2.10 4.31 -16.84
CA GLY A 19 1.90 4.71 -18.24
C GLY A 19 1.78 6.23 -18.43
N SER A 20 2.07 6.71 -19.64
CA SER A 20 2.03 8.15 -19.97
C SER A 20 0.64 8.78 -19.90
N LYS A 21 -0.44 7.97 -19.99
CA LYS A 21 -1.84 8.42 -19.93
C LYS A 21 -2.60 7.90 -18.71
N LYS A 22 -2.24 6.70 -18.24
CA LYS A 22 -2.94 5.97 -17.19
C LYS A 22 -1.92 5.25 -16.31
N ILE A 23 -2.25 5.06 -15.04
CA ILE A 23 -1.44 4.35 -14.06
C ILE A 23 -2.27 3.17 -13.53
N GLY A 24 -1.74 1.96 -13.66
CA GLY A 24 -2.33 0.77 -13.07
C GLY A 24 -1.88 0.59 -11.62
N LEU A 25 -2.79 0.27 -10.73
CA LEU A 25 -2.51 -0.02 -9.33
C LEU A 25 -2.89 -1.47 -9.01
N ALA A 26 -2.04 -2.16 -8.27
CA ALA A 26 -2.27 -3.52 -7.78
C ALA A 26 -1.97 -3.60 -6.28
N LEU A 27 -2.72 -4.43 -5.55
CA LEU A 27 -2.49 -4.67 -4.13
C LEU A 27 -2.10 -6.11 -3.90
N SER A 28 -1.08 -6.34 -3.07
CA SER A 28 -0.76 -7.69 -2.65
C SER A 28 -1.82 -8.26 -1.72
N ASP A 29 -1.83 -9.57 -1.57
CA ASP A 29 -2.40 -10.24 -0.40
C ASP A 29 -1.66 -9.85 0.89
N GLU A 30 -2.20 -10.29 2.03
CA GLU A 30 -1.63 -10.02 3.35
C GLU A 30 -0.25 -10.65 3.56
N GLY A 31 0.06 -11.72 2.82
CA GLY A 31 1.36 -12.38 2.80
C GLY A 31 2.39 -11.67 1.93
N GLY A 32 2.03 -10.58 1.25
CA GLY A 32 2.94 -9.83 0.39
C GLY A 32 3.44 -10.61 -0.83
N THR A 33 2.76 -11.70 -1.21
CA THR A 33 3.25 -12.70 -2.17
C THR A 33 2.57 -12.57 -3.53
N MET A 34 1.28 -12.22 -3.57
CA MET A 34 0.52 -12.15 -4.82
C MET A 34 -0.22 -10.83 -4.98
N GLY A 35 0.07 -10.11 -6.07
CA GLY A 35 -0.60 -8.86 -6.44
C GLY A 35 -1.86 -9.07 -7.28
N PHE A 36 -2.95 -8.40 -6.92
CA PHE A 36 -4.20 -8.38 -7.66
C PHE A 36 -4.48 -6.98 -8.23
N PRO A 37 -4.99 -6.86 -9.47
CA PRO A 37 -5.40 -5.56 -10.01
C PRO A 37 -6.39 -4.85 -9.08
N HIS A 38 -6.15 -3.58 -8.80
CA HIS A 38 -6.99 -2.78 -7.91
C HIS A 38 -7.76 -1.72 -8.68
N THR A 39 -7.08 -0.84 -9.40
CA THR A 39 -7.72 0.23 -10.19
C THR A 39 -6.77 0.77 -11.26
N VAL A 40 -7.29 1.59 -12.16
CA VAL A 40 -6.51 2.36 -13.14
C VAL A 40 -6.91 3.83 -13.04
N ILE A 41 -5.95 4.71 -12.76
CA ILE A 41 -6.18 6.15 -12.60
C ILE A 41 -5.55 6.93 -13.75
N PRO A 42 -6.03 8.15 -14.08
CA PRO A 42 -5.39 8.99 -15.09
C PRO A 42 -4.02 9.49 -14.59
N ASN A 43 -3.04 9.54 -15.49
CA ASN A 43 -1.74 10.13 -15.16
C ASN A 43 -1.82 11.66 -15.23
N THR A 44 -2.08 12.27 -14.08
CA THR A 44 -2.12 13.73 -13.91
C THR A 44 -1.30 14.13 -12.69
N SER A 45 -1.03 15.42 -12.51
CA SER A 45 -0.38 15.94 -11.31
C SER A 45 -1.12 15.64 -10.00
N LYS A 46 -2.39 15.21 -10.08
CA LYS A 46 -3.23 14.81 -8.96
C LYS A 46 -3.32 13.30 -8.75
N ALA A 47 -2.54 12.49 -9.47
CA ALA A 47 -2.63 11.03 -9.41
C ALA A 47 -2.50 10.47 -7.97
N VAL A 48 -1.73 11.13 -7.11
CA VAL A 48 -1.53 10.73 -5.71
C VAL A 48 -2.85 10.73 -4.92
N GLU A 49 -3.80 11.61 -5.26
CA GLU A 49 -5.13 11.67 -4.62
C GLU A 49 -5.96 10.40 -4.89
N GLY A 50 -5.66 9.67 -5.96
CA GLY A 50 -6.32 8.43 -6.33
C GLY A 50 -5.65 7.16 -5.80
N LEU A 51 -4.59 7.28 -4.99
CA LEU A 51 -3.93 6.12 -4.39
C LEU A 51 -4.77 5.54 -3.26
N PRO A 52 -4.84 4.22 -3.11
CA PRO A 52 -5.61 3.60 -2.05
C PRO A 52 -4.96 3.86 -0.69
N ALA A 53 -5.75 4.30 0.28
CA ALA A 53 -5.32 4.40 1.66
C ALA A 53 -5.25 3.00 2.28
N HIS A 54 -4.06 2.57 2.69
CA HIS A 54 -3.87 1.33 3.46
C HIS A 54 -3.18 1.59 4.78
N GLY A 55 -3.64 0.86 5.80
CA GLY A 55 -3.52 1.18 7.21
C GLY A 55 -2.11 1.54 7.66
N HIS A 56 -2.01 2.58 8.48
CA HIS A 56 -0.85 2.82 9.30
C HIS A 56 -0.74 1.72 10.37
N PRO A 57 0.48 1.32 10.78
CA PRO A 57 0.62 0.43 11.91
C PRO A 57 -0.01 1.09 13.14
N GLU A 58 -1.04 0.47 13.72
CA GLU A 58 -1.52 0.85 15.05
C GLU A 58 -0.36 0.67 16.03
N TYR A 59 0.10 1.77 16.62
CA TYR A 59 1.14 1.72 17.64
C TYR A 59 0.54 1.14 18.92
N ILE A 60 0.60 -0.19 19.08
CA ILE A 60 0.15 -0.83 20.32
C ILE A 60 1.10 -0.41 21.45
N LYS A 61 0.65 0.51 22.32
CA LYS A 61 1.29 0.76 23.61
C LYS A 61 0.99 -0.46 24.50
N SER A 62 1.93 -1.40 24.58
CA SER A 62 1.88 -2.43 25.62
C SER A 62 2.08 -1.76 26.98
N GLY A 63 1.08 -1.86 27.85
CA GLY A 63 1.18 -1.54 29.28
C GLY A 63 2.13 -2.46 30.02
#